data_AF-A0A819S5K5-F1
#
_entry.id   AF-A0A819S5K5-F1
#
_cell.length_a   1.000
_cell.length_b   1.000
_cell.length_c   1.000
_cell.angle_alpha   90.00
_cell.angle_beta   90.00
_cell.angle_gamma   90.00
#
_symmetry.space_group_name_H-M   'P 1'
#
loop_
_entity.id
_entity.type
_entity.pdbx_description
1 polymer ?
#
loop_
_entity_poly.entity_id
_entity_poly.type
_entity_poly.pdbx_seq_one_letter_code
_entity_poly.pdbx_strand_id
1 'polypeptide(L)'
;MTVNVADFRHYLNPIDDDKELLRPTSDAPLAWPIPEESEKARTSGALFQVFIETGTFLDFLTGIRGFSESLRSSSSSFDYETQVKIPDEVRCLFPELHVAAFPPTYLVHGTADQVALVEESKFLAQQLELNHIPHVLALAEDRGHGFNAEADADEVYD
;
A
#
# COMPACT_ATOMS: atom_id res chain seq x y z
N MET A 1 3.08 19.06 -8.41
CA MET A 1 2.93 19.99 -7.27
C MET A 1 4.01 19.61 -6.26
N THR A 2 4.90 20.54 -5.88
CA THR A 2 5.94 20.23 -4.90
C THR A 2 5.33 20.29 -3.51
N VAL A 3 5.29 19.17 -2.78
CA VAL A 3 4.78 19.11 -1.41
C VAL A 3 5.91 19.45 -0.45
N ASN A 4 5.68 20.37 0.49
CA ASN A 4 6.65 20.72 1.53
C ASN A 4 6.45 19.83 2.76
N VAL A 5 7.38 18.89 3.00
CA VAL A 5 7.33 17.94 4.11
C VAL A 5 7.16 18.63 5.48
N ALA A 6 7.70 19.84 5.66
CA ALA A 6 7.61 20.57 6.92
C ALA A 6 6.16 20.89 7.33
N ASP A 7 5.27 21.06 6.36
CA ASP A 7 3.85 21.37 6.59
C ASP A 7 3.09 20.16 7.16
N PHE A 8 3.65 18.95 7.04
CA PHE A 8 3.04 17.69 7.48
C PHE A 8 3.69 17.10 8.74
N ARG A 9 4.61 17.83 9.39
CA ARG A 9 5.37 17.34 10.56
C ARG A 9 4.51 16.72 11.68
N HIS A 10 3.30 17.25 11.88
CA HIS A 10 2.37 16.79 12.93
C HIS A 10 1.75 15.43 12.59
N TYR A 11 1.67 15.06 11.31
CA TYR A 11 1.17 13.75 10.86
C TYR A 11 2.28 12.71 10.78
N LEU A 12 3.53 13.13 10.56
CA LEU A 12 4.69 12.24 10.44
C LEU A 12 5.27 11.80 11.79
N ASN A 13 5.02 12.58 12.84
CA ASN A 13 5.47 12.27 14.19
C ASN A 13 4.38 12.67 15.18
N PRO A 14 3.28 11.91 15.26
CA PRO A 14 2.22 12.17 16.22
C PRO A 14 2.81 12.04 17.63
N ILE A 15 2.99 13.17 18.32
CA ILE A 15 3.35 13.18 19.73
C ILE A 15 2.07 12.86 20.51
N ASP A 16 2.17 12.30 21.72
CA ASP A 16 0.99 12.05 22.57
C ASP A 16 0.10 13.29 22.76
N ASP A 17 0.68 14.50 22.63
CA ASP A 17 -0.01 15.80 22.69
C ASP A 17 -0.84 16.13 21.44
N ASP A 18 -0.65 15.43 20.31
CA ASP A 18 -1.34 15.67 19.03
C ASP A 18 -2.66 14.85 18.89
N LYS A 19 -3.05 14.06 19.91
CA LYS A 19 -4.27 13.23 19.89
C LYS A 19 -5.57 14.03 19.67
N GLU A 20 -5.61 15.28 20.12
CA GLU A 20 -6.72 16.21 19.90
C GLU A 20 -6.79 16.72 18.45
N LEU A 21 -5.65 16.79 17.75
CA LEU A 21 -5.54 17.22 16.35
C LEU A 21 -5.87 16.09 15.37
N LEU A 22 -5.57 14.85 15.76
CA LEU A 22 -5.81 13.64 14.95
C LEU A 22 -7.18 13.02 15.24
N ARG A 23 -8.25 13.83 15.18
CA ARG A 23 -9.60 13.30 15.24
C ARG A 23 -9.79 12.29 14.10
N PRO A 24 -10.38 11.11 14.35
CA PRO A 24 -10.72 10.18 13.29
C PRO A 24 -11.59 10.90 12.26
N THR A 25 -11.10 11.02 11.02
CA THR A 25 -11.85 11.64 9.91
C THR A 25 -12.34 10.60 8.90
N SER A 26 -12.32 9.32 9.28
CA SER A 26 -12.59 8.15 8.44
C SER A 26 -14.09 7.86 8.28
N ASP A 27 -14.86 8.88 7.95
CA ASP A 27 -16.30 8.73 7.69
C ASP A 27 -16.64 8.97 6.21
N ALA A 28 -15.64 9.20 5.36
CA ALA A 28 -15.87 9.51 3.95
C ALA A 28 -15.22 8.44 3.06
N PRO A 29 -15.98 7.68 2.26
CA PRO A 29 -15.42 7.08 1.07
C PRO A 29 -14.88 8.22 0.20
N LEU A 30 -13.57 8.19 -0.10
CA LEU A 30 -12.99 9.05 -1.13
C LEU A 30 -13.65 8.65 -2.45
N ALA A 31 -14.72 9.37 -2.83
CA ALA A 31 -15.31 9.23 -4.15
C ALA A 31 -14.25 9.64 -5.18
N TRP A 32 -13.95 8.75 -6.11
CA TRP A 32 -13.09 9.04 -7.26
C TRP A 32 -13.98 9.45 -8.44
N PRO A 33 -13.69 10.57 -9.14
CA PRO A 33 -12.58 11.50 -8.89
C PRO A 33 -12.82 12.36 -7.65
N ILE A 34 -11.74 12.61 -6.92
CA ILE A 34 -11.72 13.56 -5.82
C ILE A 34 -12.06 14.94 -6.37
N PRO A 35 -13.09 15.65 -5.86
CA PRO A 35 -13.35 17.03 -6.26
C PRO A 35 -12.13 17.91 -5.95
N GLU A 36 -11.58 18.58 -6.97
CA GLU A 36 -10.39 19.45 -6.88
C GLU A 36 -10.52 20.52 -5.76
N GLU A 37 -11.74 20.89 -5.42
CA GLU A 37 -12.05 21.95 -4.45
C GLU A 37 -12.06 21.48 -2.99
N SER A 38 -11.95 20.18 -2.71
CA SER A 38 -11.96 19.71 -1.32
C SER A 38 -10.58 19.84 -0.69
N GLU A 39 -10.42 20.84 0.20
CA GLU A 39 -9.21 21.05 1.01
C GLU A 39 -8.79 19.76 1.72
N LYS A 40 -9.75 18.99 2.26
CA LYS A 40 -9.51 17.69 2.88
C LYS A 40 -8.82 16.71 1.94
N ALA A 41 -9.26 16.58 0.70
CA ALA A 41 -8.70 15.59 -0.20
C ALA A 41 -7.37 16.05 -0.83
N ARG A 42 -7.17 17.36 -1.00
CA ARG A 42 -5.85 17.93 -1.31
C ARG A 42 -4.85 17.63 -0.19
N THR A 43 -5.26 17.78 1.07
CA THR A 43 -4.42 17.49 2.24
C THR A 43 -4.16 15.99 2.38
N SER A 44 -5.17 15.13 2.21
CA SER A 44 -5.00 13.67 2.27
C SER A 44 -4.11 13.14 1.14
N GLY A 45 -4.29 13.62 -0.10
CA GLY A 45 -3.45 13.25 -1.23
C GLY A 45 -2.00 13.72 -1.05
N ALA A 46 -1.80 14.97 -0.59
CA ALA A 46 -0.48 15.51 -0.29
C ALA A 46 0.21 14.75 0.86
N LEU A 47 -0.53 14.38 1.90
CA LEU A 47 0.00 13.57 3.01
C LEU A 47 0.42 12.17 2.55
N PHE A 48 -0.39 11.51 1.71
CA PHE A 48 -0.03 10.23 1.11
C PHE A 48 1.25 10.32 0.28
N GLN A 49 1.38 11.38 -0.54
CA GLN A 49 2.60 11.65 -1.29
C GLN A 49 3.81 11.81 -0.36
N VAL A 50 3.68 12.54 0.75
CA VAL A 50 4.75 12.70 1.74
C VAL A 50 5.14 11.36 2.38
N PHE A 51 4.17 10.49 2.70
CA PHE A 51 4.46 9.16 3.23
C PHE A 51 5.25 8.30 2.24
N ILE A 52 4.93 8.36 0.94
CA ILE A 52 5.69 7.67 -0.10
C ILE A 52 7.10 8.25 -0.21
N GLU A 53 7.23 9.57 -0.36
CA GLU A 53 8.53 10.24 -0.58
C GLU A 53 9.50 10.04 0.60
N THR A 54 8.97 9.97 1.83
CA THR A 54 9.78 9.78 3.04
C THR A 54 9.92 8.30 3.44
N GLY A 55 9.14 7.40 2.82
CA GLY A 55 9.06 6.00 3.20
C GLY A 55 8.62 5.78 4.65
N THR A 56 7.73 6.62 5.19
CA THR A 56 7.27 6.57 6.59
C THR A 56 5.85 6.04 6.77
N PHE A 57 5.24 5.56 5.69
CA PHE A 57 3.86 5.05 5.72
C PHE A 57 3.62 3.98 6.80
N LEU A 58 4.56 3.03 6.96
CA LEU A 58 4.39 1.94 7.94
C LEU A 58 4.47 2.43 9.39
N ASP A 59 5.29 3.43 9.69
CA ASP A 59 5.33 4.05 11.02
C ASP A 59 3.97 4.64 11.39
N PHE A 60 3.31 5.30 10.42
CA PHE A 60 1.97 5.84 10.59
C PHE A 60 0.91 4.74 10.71
N LEU A 61 0.94 3.75 9.81
CA LEU A 61 -0.02 2.65 9.78
C LEU A 61 0.02 1.79 11.05
N THR A 62 1.22 1.52 11.56
CA THR A 62 1.43 0.65 12.74
C THR A 62 1.45 1.41 14.05
N GLY A 63 1.69 2.73 14.02
CA GLY A 63 1.99 3.55 15.20
C GLY A 63 3.38 3.32 15.78
N ILE A 64 4.26 2.57 15.10
CA ILE A 64 5.59 2.20 15.57
C ILE A 64 6.63 3.11 14.92
N ARG A 65 7.18 4.05 15.69
CA ARG A 65 8.21 4.98 15.21
C ARG A 65 9.51 4.26 14.85
N GLY A 66 10.08 4.59 13.69
CA GLY A 66 11.32 4.02 13.19
C GLY A 66 11.16 2.62 12.57
N PHE A 67 9.92 2.14 12.41
CA PHE A 67 9.66 0.79 11.92
C PHE A 67 10.06 0.61 10.45
N SER A 68 9.64 1.55 9.59
CA SER A 68 10.07 1.63 8.19
C SER A 68 11.59 1.67 8.03
N GLU A 69 12.29 2.43 8.88
CA GLU A 69 13.76 2.51 8.85
C GLU A 69 14.41 1.19 9.27
N SER A 70 13.87 0.54 10.30
CA SER A 70 14.30 -0.78 10.75
C SER A 70 14.16 -1.83 9.64
N LEU A 71 13.02 -1.84 8.92
CA LEU A 71 12.79 -2.76 7.80
C LEU A 71 13.77 -2.52 6.65
N ARG A 72 13.99 -1.27 6.23
CA ARG A 72 14.96 -0.92 5.18
C ARG A 72 16.40 -1.27 5.54
N SER A 73 16.77 -1.06 6.80
CA SER A 73 18.12 -1.39 7.29
C SER A 73 18.36 -2.90 7.36
N SER A 74 17.28 -3.68 7.34
CA SER A 74 17.29 -5.13 7.42
C SER A 74 17.21 -5.82 6.07
N SER A 75 16.90 -5.09 4.99
CA SER A 75 16.66 -5.66 3.67
C SER A 75 17.95 -5.80 2.86
N SER A 76 18.74 -6.84 3.14
CA SER A 76 19.71 -7.37 2.17
C SER A 76 19.11 -8.48 1.28
N SER A 77 17.95 -9.02 1.65
CA SER A 77 17.15 -9.96 0.85
C SER A 77 15.74 -10.05 1.46
N PHE A 78 14.74 -10.37 0.64
CA PHE A 78 13.37 -10.71 1.08
C PHE A 78 13.42 -12.09 1.76
N ASP A 79 14.03 -12.15 2.94
CA ASP A 79 14.27 -13.39 3.68
C ASP A 79 13.39 -13.44 4.92
N TYR A 80 13.14 -14.65 5.42
CA TYR A 80 12.33 -14.97 6.60
C TYR A 80 12.71 -14.13 7.83
N GLU A 81 13.98 -13.68 7.93
CA GLU A 81 14.46 -12.80 9.00
C GLU A 81 13.77 -11.42 9.03
N THR A 82 13.26 -10.93 7.90
CA THR A 82 12.48 -9.68 7.88
C THR A 82 11.09 -9.88 8.49
N GLN A 83 10.49 -11.07 8.33
CA GLN A 83 9.21 -11.40 8.98
C GLN A 83 9.34 -11.51 10.50
N VAL A 84 10.53 -11.90 11.01
CA VAL A 84 10.82 -11.99 12.46
C VAL A 84 10.88 -10.62 13.13
N LYS A 85 11.08 -9.55 12.36
CA LYS A 85 11.18 -8.17 12.87
C LYS A 85 9.83 -7.44 12.95
N ILE A 86 8.76 -8.03 12.42
CA ILE A 86 7.41 -7.46 12.47
C ILE A 86 6.76 -7.86 13.81
N PRO A 87 6.48 -6.91 14.72
CA PRO A 87 5.90 -7.22 16.03
C PRO A 87 4.53 -7.89 15.92
N ASP A 88 4.26 -8.87 16.77
CA ASP A 88 3.06 -9.72 16.71
C ASP A 88 1.76 -8.91 16.68
N GLU A 89 1.72 -7.79 17.40
CA GLU A 89 0.55 -6.92 17.54
C GLU A 89 0.12 -6.27 16.22
N VAL A 90 1.06 -6.11 15.27
CA VAL A 90 0.81 -5.45 13.99
C VAL A 90 0.89 -6.41 12.80
N ARG A 91 1.24 -7.68 13.00
CA ARG A 91 1.34 -8.70 11.94
C ARG A 91 0.05 -8.87 11.15
N CYS A 92 -1.11 -8.60 11.75
CA CYS A 92 -2.40 -8.67 11.05
C CYS A 92 -2.55 -7.63 9.93
N LEU A 93 -1.74 -6.57 9.92
CA LEU A 93 -1.73 -5.52 8.91
C LEU A 93 -0.92 -5.89 7.65
N PHE A 94 -0.27 -7.05 7.63
CA PHE A 94 0.61 -7.52 6.54
C PHE A 94 0.03 -8.80 5.92
N PRO A 95 -0.84 -8.67 4.90
CA PRO A 95 -1.52 -9.82 4.28
C PRO A 95 -0.56 -10.89 3.76
N GLU A 96 0.64 -10.51 3.32
CA GLU A 96 1.69 -11.40 2.83
C GLU A 96 2.15 -12.42 3.89
N LEU A 97 1.90 -12.18 5.17
CA LEU A 97 2.19 -13.13 6.25
C LEU A 97 1.08 -14.18 6.45
N HIS A 98 -0.08 -14.00 5.80
CA HIS A 98 -1.29 -14.80 6.01
C HIS A 98 -1.82 -15.45 4.74
N VAL A 99 -0.96 -15.67 3.73
CA VAL A 99 -1.36 -16.23 2.42
C VAL A 99 -2.14 -17.55 2.55
N ALA A 100 -1.78 -18.40 3.53
CA ALA A 100 -2.47 -19.65 3.79
C ALA A 100 -3.95 -19.50 4.20
N ALA A 101 -4.37 -18.30 4.63
CA ALA A 101 -5.74 -17.99 5.02
C ALA A 101 -6.48 -17.17 3.95
N PHE A 102 -5.91 -16.97 2.75
CA PHE A 102 -6.56 -16.21 1.70
C PHE A 102 -7.82 -16.92 1.19
N PRO A 103 -8.86 -16.17 0.83
CA PRO A 103 -9.99 -16.73 0.08
C PRO A 103 -9.54 -17.10 -1.35
N PRO A 104 -10.38 -17.81 -2.12
CA PRO A 104 -10.19 -17.89 -3.57
C PRO A 104 -9.94 -16.51 -4.17
N THR A 105 -8.84 -16.35 -4.91
CA THR A 105 -8.30 -15.03 -5.27
C THR A 105 -8.13 -14.90 -6.78
N TYR A 106 -8.61 -13.79 -7.34
CA TYR A 106 -8.37 -13.41 -8.74
C TYR A 106 -7.40 -12.22 -8.76
N LEU A 107 -6.22 -12.41 -9.34
CA LEU A 107 -5.17 -11.41 -9.46
C LEU A 107 -5.20 -10.83 -10.87
N VAL A 108 -5.23 -9.50 -11.00
CA VAL A 108 -5.11 -8.80 -12.28
C VAL A 108 -3.92 -7.85 -12.21
N HIS A 109 -3.00 -7.93 -13.16
CA HIS A 109 -1.77 -7.13 -13.12
C HIS A 109 -1.26 -6.78 -14.52
N GLY A 110 -0.83 -5.53 -14.74
CA GLY A 110 -0.27 -5.07 -16.00
C GLY A 110 1.21 -5.39 -16.17
N THR A 111 1.64 -5.96 -17.30
CA THR A 111 3.04 -6.41 -17.49
C THR A 111 4.04 -5.26 -17.58
N ALA A 112 3.57 -4.03 -17.82
CA ALA A 112 4.38 -2.81 -17.88
C ALA A 112 4.28 -1.93 -16.62
N ASP A 113 3.70 -2.43 -15.52
CA ASP A 113 3.65 -1.70 -14.25
C ASP A 113 5.07 -1.48 -13.67
N GLN A 114 5.40 -0.22 -13.40
CA GLN A 114 6.69 0.21 -12.84
C GLN A 114 6.56 0.70 -11.38
N VAL A 115 5.34 0.80 -10.86
CA VAL A 115 5.03 1.23 -9.50
C VAL A 115 4.87 0.01 -8.60
N ALA A 116 4.12 -1.00 -9.04
CA ALA A 116 4.03 -2.30 -8.41
C ALA A 116 4.55 -3.34 -9.40
N LEU A 117 5.60 -4.08 -9.05
CA LEU A 117 6.24 -4.97 -10.01
C LEU A 117 5.38 -6.22 -10.24
N VAL A 118 5.20 -6.61 -11.51
CA VAL A 118 4.44 -7.83 -11.89
C VAL A 118 4.96 -9.10 -11.21
N GLU A 119 6.26 -9.14 -10.90
CA GLU A 119 6.88 -10.26 -10.18
C GLU A 119 6.32 -10.45 -8.76
N GLU A 120 5.81 -9.40 -8.12
CA GLU A 120 5.15 -9.51 -6.81
C GLU A 120 3.83 -10.30 -6.92
N SER A 121 3.05 -10.06 -7.97
CA SER A 121 1.81 -10.80 -8.22
C SER A 121 2.07 -12.25 -8.64
N LYS A 122 3.12 -12.50 -9.44
CA LYS A 122 3.57 -13.86 -9.77
C LYS A 122 4.03 -14.61 -8.53
N PHE A 123 4.78 -13.95 -7.65
CA PHE A 123 5.22 -14.54 -6.39
C PHE A 123 4.02 -14.88 -5.49
N LEU A 124 3.05 -13.97 -5.34
CA LEU A 124 1.82 -14.26 -4.58
C LEU A 124 1.03 -15.43 -5.18
N ALA A 125 0.88 -15.51 -6.50
CA ALA A 125 0.21 -16.63 -7.15
C ALA A 125 0.91 -17.97 -6.86
N GLN A 126 2.25 -17.98 -6.88
CA GLN A 126 3.03 -19.15 -6.47
C GLN A 126 2.79 -19.52 -5.00
N GLN A 127 2.72 -18.54 -4.09
CA GLN A 127 2.41 -18.82 -2.68
C GLN A 127 0.98 -19.36 -2.50
N LEU A 128 0.00 -18.85 -3.26
CA LEU A 128 -1.38 -19.36 -3.24
C LEU A 128 -1.44 -20.82 -3.73
N GLU A 129 -0.73 -21.15 -4.82
CA GLU A 129 -0.61 -22.52 -5.33
C GLU A 129 0.00 -23.47 -4.28
N LEU A 130 1.10 -23.06 -3.65
CA LEU A 130 1.78 -23.86 -2.61
C LEU A 130 0.89 -24.12 -1.38
N ASN A 131 -0.06 -23.22 -1.10
CA ASN A 131 -1.03 -23.37 -0.01
C ASN A 131 -2.36 -24.00 -0.47
N HIS A 132 -2.44 -24.49 -1.71
CA HIS A 132 -3.64 -25.08 -2.30
C HIS A 132 -4.87 -24.15 -2.29
N ILE A 133 -4.64 -22.84 -2.39
CA ILE A 133 -5.71 -21.83 -2.47
C ILE A 133 -6.11 -21.66 -3.95
N PRO A 134 -7.41 -21.81 -4.31
CA PRO A 134 -7.86 -21.56 -5.67
C PRO A 134 -7.54 -20.14 -6.11
N HIS A 135 -6.89 -19.99 -7.26
CA HIS A 135 -6.53 -18.67 -7.75
C HIS A 135 -6.47 -18.60 -9.28
N VAL A 136 -6.52 -17.36 -9.78
CA VAL A 136 -6.26 -17.02 -11.18
C VAL A 136 -5.31 -15.83 -11.21
N LEU A 137 -4.32 -15.86 -12.11
CA LEU A 137 -3.47 -14.71 -12.41
C LEU A 137 -3.71 -14.30 -13.87
N ALA A 138 -4.38 -13.16 -14.05
CA ALA A 138 -4.60 -12.52 -15.34
C ALA A 138 -3.55 -11.41 -15.54
N LEU A 139 -2.70 -11.57 -16.55
CA LEU A 139 -1.69 -10.58 -16.90
C LEU A 139 -2.17 -9.76 -18.11
N ALA A 140 -2.19 -8.45 -17.93
CA ALA A 140 -2.56 -7.49 -18.95
C ALA A 140 -1.31 -7.02 -19.70
N GLU A 141 -1.12 -7.52 -20.93
CA GLU A 141 0.09 -7.25 -21.70
C GLU A 141 0.23 -5.77 -22.05
N ASP A 142 1.45 -5.23 -21.92
CA ASP A 142 1.83 -3.84 -22.18
C ASP A 142 1.05 -2.79 -21.35
N ARG A 143 0.35 -3.20 -20.29
CA ARG A 143 -0.42 -2.30 -19.42
C ARG A 143 0.36 -1.87 -18.18
N GLY A 144 0.27 -0.59 -17.84
CA GLY A 144 0.95 0.03 -16.70
C GLY A 144 0.10 0.04 -15.41
N HIS A 145 0.54 0.79 -14.41
CA HIS A 145 -0.20 0.94 -13.15
C HIS A 145 -1.58 1.58 -13.37
N GLY A 146 -2.63 1.01 -12.78
CA GLY A 146 -3.99 1.59 -12.86
C GLY A 146 -4.59 1.61 -14.27
N PHE A 147 -4.20 0.66 -15.13
CA PHE A 147 -4.66 0.58 -16.53
C PHE A 147 -6.18 0.45 -16.70
N ASN A 148 -6.91 0.10 -15.65
CA ASN A 148 -8.37 0.08 -15.65
C ASN A 148 -9.02 1.48 -15.75
N ALA A 149 -8.23 2.55 -15.58
CA ALA A 149 -8.68 3.93 -15.81
C ALA A 149 -8.42 4.40 -17.26
N GLU A 150 -7.80 3.56 -18.09
CA GLU A 150 -7.59 3.85 -19.52
C GLU A 150 -8.91 3.73 -20.29
N ALA A 151 -9.04 4.50 -21.36
CA ALA A 151 -10.31 4.66 -22.10
C ALA A 151 -10.82 3.37 -22.78
N ASP A 152 -10.01 2.31 -22.82
CA ASP A 152 -10.29 1.01 -23.43
C ASP A 152 -10.37 -0.14 -22.41
N ALA A 153 -10.39 0.15 -21.11
CA ALA A 153 -10.35 -0.85 -20.04
C ALA A 153 -11.50 -1.90 -20.10
N ASP A 154 -12.68 -1.50 -20.56
CA ASP A 154 -13.88 -2.35 -20.60
C ASP A 154 -13.89 -3.32 -21.81
N GLU A 155 -13.04 -3.15 -22.82
CA GLU A 155 -13.09 -3.97 -24.04
C GLU A 155 -12.23 -5.25 -23.96
N VAL A 156 -11.43 -5.43 -22.90
CA VAL A 156 -10.33 -6.43 -22.90
C VAL A 156 -10.50 -7.56 -21.87
N TYR A 157 -11.33 -7.40 -20.82
CA TYR A 157 -11.35 -8.34 -19.68
C TYR A 157 -12.75 -8.82 -19.23
N ASP A 158 -13.76 -8.75 -20.10
CA ASP A 158 -15.13 -9.29 -19.88
C ASP A 158 -15.21 -10.82 -20.11
#